data_AF-A0A2R7JZM4-F1
#
_entry.id   AF-A0A2R7JZM4-F1
#
_cell.length_a   1.000
_cell.length_b   1.000
_cell.length_c   1.000
_cell.angle_alpha   90.00
_cell.angle_beta   90.00
_cell.angle_gamma   90.00
#
_symmetry.space_group_name_H-M   'P 1'
#
loop_
_entity.id
_entity.type
_entity.pdbx_description
1 polymer ?
#
loop_
_entity_poly.entity_id
_entity_poly.type
_entity_poly.pdbx_seq_one_letter_code
_entity_poly.pdbx_strand_id
1 'polypeptide(L)' 'MAQLNVQLPDDLQRWTDARAVEGGFDSGSDYVRDLVRRDRDYAQKLAALQAAIDEGLASPVVDTSIDEIIARGLARHGLS' A
#
# COMPACT_ATOMS: atom_id res chain seq x y z
N MET A 1 -5.82 12.24 -22.26
CA MET A 1 -6.15 11.16 -21.31
C MET A 1 -6.38 9.89 -22.10
N ALA A 2 -5.95 8.73 -21.59
CA ALA A 2 -6.32 7.45 -22.20
C ALA A 2 -7.76 7.08 -21.82
N GLN A 3 -8.49 6.44 -22.73
CA GLN A 3 -9.87 6.03 -22.50
C GLN A 3 -9.94 4.51 -22.38
N LEU A 4 -10.56 4.03 -21.29
CA LEU A 4 -10.82 2.63 -21.03
C LEU A 4 -12.34 2.45 -20.95
N ASN A 5 -12.90 1.59 -21.79
CA ASN A 5 -14.31 1.24 -21.77
C ASN A 5 -14.46 -0.15 -21.14
N VAL A 6 -15.28 -0.25 -20.10
CA VAL A 6 -15.59 -1.50 -19.39
C VAL A 6 -17.09 -1.65 -19.31
N GLN A 7 -17.57 -2.87 -19.55
CA GLN A 7 -18.97 -3.26 -19.32
C GLN A 7 -19.05 -3.95 -17.97
N LEU A 8 -19.95 -3.49 -17.12
CA LEU A 8 -20.23 -4.09 -15.82
C LEU A 8 -21.62 -4.74 -15.86
N PRO A 9 -21.79 -5.94 -15.29
CA PRO A 9 -23.10 -6.46 -14.93
C PRO A 9 -23.90 -5.47 -14.06
N ASP A 10 -25.23 -5.51 -14.14
CA ASP A 10 -26.13 -4.55 -13.47
C ASP A 10 -25.94 -4.47 -11.94
N ASP A 11 -25.57 -5.57 -11.30
CA ASP A 11 -25.26 -5.60 -9.86
C ASP A 11 -23.97 -4.83 -9.55
N LEU A 12 -22.92 -5.02 -10.34
CA LEU A 12 -21.64 -4.31 -10.17
C LEU A 12 -21.76 -2.82 -10.53
N GLN A 13 -22.59 -2.47 -11.51
CA GLN A 13 -22.88 -1.07 -11.82
C GLN A 13 -23.58 -0.38 -10.63
N ARG A 14 -24.64 -0.99 -10.09
CA ARG A 14 -25.36 -0.45 -8.92
C ARG A 14 -24.45 -0.32 -7.70
N TRP A 15 -23.59 -1.31 -7.46
CA TRP A 15 -22.60 -1.24 -6.40
C TRP A 15 -21.64 -0.08 -6.59
N THR A 16 -21.11 0.08 -7.81
CA THR A 16 -20.19 1.16 -8.17
C THR A 16 -20.81 2.53 -7.96
N ASP A 17 -22.06 2.73 -8.38
CA ASP A 17 -22.78 3.99 -8.22
C ASP A 17 -23.04 4.31 -6.75
N ALA A 18 -23.44 3.32 -5.94
CA ALA A 18 -23.63 3.50 -4.50
C ALA A 18 -22.33 3.93 -3.79
N ARG A 19 -21.21 3.29 -4.14
CA ARG A 19 -19.90 3.62 -3.58
C ARG A 19 -19.38 4.98 -4.05
N ALA A 20 -19.69 5.38 -5.29
CA ALA A 20 -19.37 6.70 -5.80
C ALA A 20 -20.09 7.79 -4.98
N VAL A 21 -21.39 7.62 -4.73
CA VAL A 21 -22.17 8.56 -3.89
C VAL A 21 -21.65 8.62 -2.47
N GLU A 22 -21.44 7.47 -1.82
CA GLU A 22 -20.92 7.39 -0.44
C GLU A 22 -19.53 8.03 -0.31
N GLY A 23 -18.70 7.86 -1.34
CA GLY A 23 -17.36 8.43 -1.41
C GLY A 23 -17.29 9.89 -1.86
N GLY A 24 -18.42 10.51 -2.21
CA GLY A 24 -18.48 11.89 -2.69
C GLY A 24 -17.86 12.10 -4.08
N PHE A 25 -17.89 11.07 -4.94
CA PHE A 25 -17.41 11.14 -6.31
C PHE A 25 -18.50 11.65 -7.27
N ASP A 26 -18.10 12.39 -8.30
CA ASP A 26 -19.01 12.93 -9.32
C ASP A 26 -19.59 11.84 -10.24
N SER A 27 -18.89 10.70 -10.38
CA SER A 27 -19.34 9.57 -11.19
C SER A 27 -18.75 8.23 -10.75
N GLY A 28 -19.39 7.13 -11.17
CA GLY A 28 -18.83 5.78 -11.03
C GLY A 28 -17.47 5.62 -11.71
N SER A 29 -17.22 6.35 -12.81
CA SER A 29 -15.91 6.36 -13.47
C SER A 29 -14.82 7.02 -12.60
N ASP A 30 -15.15 8.08 -11.85
CA ASP A 30 -14.21 8.71 -10.93
C ASP A 30 -13.86 7.79 -9.77
N TYR A 31 -14.86 7.10 -9.23
CA TYR A 31 -14.66 6.05 -8.24
C TYR A 31 -13.75 4.92 -8.77
N VAL A 32 -13.99 4.41 -9.99
CA VAL A 32 -13.15 3.37 -10.58
C VAL A 32 -11.70 3.85 -10.81
N ARG A 33 -11.50 5.10 -11.26
CA ARG A 33 -10.14 5.66 -11.40
C ARG A 33 -9.41 5.72 -10.06
N ASP A 34 -10.12 6.08 -9.00
CA ASP A 34 -9.54 6.11 -7.66
C ASP A 34 -9.27 4.71 -7.11
N LEU A 35 -10.14 3.73 -7.37
CA LEU A 35 -9.87 2.33 -7.06
C LEU A 35 -8.59 1.83 -7.72
N VAL A 36 -8.40 2.09 -9.02
CA VAL A 36 -7.18 1.70 -9.74
C VAL A 36 -5.93 2.38 -9.15
N ARG A 37 -6.05 3.63 -8.70
CA ARG A 37 -4.95 4.32 -8.01
C ARG A 37 -4.60 3.63 -6.69
N ARG A 38 -5.61 3.32 -5.86
CA ARG A 38 -5.42 2.63 -4.58
C ARG A 38 -4.84 1.23 -4.77
N ASP A 39 -5.30 0.51 -5.79
CA ASP A 39 -4.79 -0.81 -6.16
C ASP A 39 -3.30 -0.74 -6.51
N ARG A 40 -2.91 0.19 -7.39
CA ARG A 40 -1.50 0.41 -7.74
C ARG A 40 -0.66 0.77 -6.52
N ASP A 41 -1.13 1.70 -5.69
CA ASP A 41 -0.39 2.16 -4.52
C ASP A 41 -0.26 1.03 -3.47
N TYR A 42 -1.27 0.18 -3.33
CA TYR A 42 -1.21 -1.03 -2.50
C TYR A 42 -0.20 -2.04 -3.05
N ALA A 43 -0.24 -2.33 -4.35
CA ALA A 43 0.69 -3.26 -5.00
C ALA A 43 2.15 -2.80 -4.82
N GLN A 44 2.42 -1.50 -4.92
CA GLN A 44 3.75 -0.93 -4.67
C GLN A 44 4.19 -1.11 -3.22
N LYS A 45 3.33 -0.82 -2.25
CA LYS A 45 3.63 -1.01 -0.82
C LYS A 45 3.87 -2.48 -0.48
N LEU A 46 3.07 -3.38 -1.05
CA LEU A 46 3.22 -4.82 -0.87
C LEU A 46 4.56 -5.32 -1.43
N ALA A 47 4.92 -4.88 -2.64
CA ALA A 47 6.21 -5.22 -3.24
C ALA A 47 7.39 -4.72 -2.39
N ALA A 48 7.32 -3.48 -1.88
CA ALA A 48 8.34 -2.93 -1.00
C ALA A 48 8.45 -3.70 0.33
N LEU A 49 7.32 -4.08 0.93
CA LEU A 49 7.29 -4.89 2.15
C LEU A 49 7.91 -6.27 1.91
N GLN A 50 7.55 -6.94 0.82
CA GLN A 50 8.11 -8.25 0.49
C GLN A 50 9.63 -8.17 0.28
N ALA A 51 10.10 -7.16 -0.44
CA ALA A 51 11.53 -6.95 -0.63
C ALA A 51 12.29 -6.74 0.70
N ALA A 52 11.72 -5.97 1.64
CA ALA A 52 12.32 -5.76 2.95
C ALA A 52 12.34 -7.04 3.80
N ILE A 53 11.30 -7.88 3.69
CA ILE A 53 11.26 -9.20 4.34
C ILE A 53 12.33 -10.11 3.74
N ASP A 54 12.43 -10.16 2.41
CA ASP A 54 13.42 -10.99 1.72
C ASP A 54 14.85 -10.56 2.07
N GLU A 55 15.12 -9.25 2.15
CA GLU A 55 16.39 -8.71 2.63
C GLU A 55 16.70 -9.15 4.07
N GLY A 56 15.71 -9.05 4.96
CA GLY A 56 15.85 -9.50 6.36
C GLY A 56 16.12 -11.00 6.48
N LEU A 57 15.43 -11.82 5.68
CA LEU A 57 15.63 -13.27 5.66
C LEU A 57 16.98 -13.68 5.07
N ALA A 58 17.49 -12.92 4.08
CA ALA A 58 18.83 -13.12 3.53
C ALA A 58 19.95 -12.59 4.45
N SER A 59 19.60 -11.77 5.46
CA SER A 59 20.57 -11.19 6.38
C SER A 59 21.13 -12.24 7.35
N PRO A 60 22.40 -12.11 7.79
CA PRO A 60 22.96 -12.98 8.81
C PRO A 60 22.24 -12.82 10.16
N VAL A 61 22.00 -13.94 10.84
CA VAL A 61 21.54 -13.91 12.24
C VAL A 61 22.68 -13.39 13.11
N VAL A 62 22.36 -12.44 13.98
CA VAL A 62 23.29 -11.89 14.97
C VAL A 62 22.85 -12.26 16.37
N ASP A 63 23.80 -12.70 17.19
CA ASP A 63 23.61 -12.92 18.62
C ASP A 63 23.85 -11.61 19.36
N THR A 64 22.80 -10.79 19.48
CA THR A 64 22.85 -9.48 20.15
C THR A 64 21.53 -9.25 20.88
N SER A 65 21.59 -8.54 22.00
CA SER A 65 20.38 -8.22 22.76
C SER A 65 19.67 -6.98 22.21
N ILE A 66 18.38 -6.84 22.54
CA ILE A 66 17.62 -5.63 22.21
C ILE A 66 18.28 -4.38 22.84
N ASP A 67 18.79 -4.50 24.07
CA ASP A 67 19.45 -3.39 24.78
C ASP A 67 20.70 -2.91 24.03
N GLU A 68 21.50 -3.84 23.49
CA GLU A 68 22.67 -3.52 22.68
C GLU A 68 22.30 -2.86 21.35
N ILE A 69 21.20 -3.28 20.73
CA ILE A 69 20.68 -2.65 19.49
C ILE A 69 20.25 -1.22 19.78
N ILE A 70 19.52 -0.99 20.89
CA ILE A 70 19.06 0.33 21.31
C ILE A 70 20.24 1.24 21.63
N ALA A 71 21.19 0.78 22.46
CA ALA A 71 22.39 1.54 22.80
C ALA A 71 23.19 1.94 21.54
N ARG A 72 23.34 1.02 20.59
CA ARG A 72 23.98 1.27 19.28
C ARG A 72 23.19 2.27 18.43
N GLY A 73 21.87 2.27 18.52
CA GLY A 73 21.00 3.28 17.89
C GLY A 73 21.21 4.67 18.49
N LEU A 74 21.16 4.78 19.82
CA LEU A 74 21.34 6.04 20.55
C LEU A 74 22.72 6.66 20.30
N ALA A 75 23.78 5.84 20.32
CA ALA A 75 25.14 6.29 20.01
C ALA A 75 25.28 6.83 18.59
N ARG A 76 24.64 6.19 17.59
CA ARG A 76 24.65 6.67 16.19
C ARG A 76 23.98 8.03 16.01
N HIS A 77 23.02 8.37 16.87
CA HIS A 77 22.27 9.63 16.81
C HIS A 77 22.73 10.67 17.85
N GLY A 78 23.78 10.38 18.64
CA GLY A 78 24.31 11.30 19.64
C GLY A 78 23.36 11.56 20.82
N LEU A 79 22.48 10.61 21.12
CA LEU A 79 21.47 10.69 22.18
C LEU A 79 21.89 9.94 23.46
N SER A 80 23.21 9.74 23.62
CA SER A 80 23.82 8.95 24.72
C SER A 80 23.98 9.77 25.99
#